data_AF-A0A534YF18-F1
#
_entry.id   AF-A0A534YF18-F1
#
_cell.length_a   1.000
_cell.length_b   1.000
_cell.length_c   1.000
_cell.angle_alpha   90.00
_cell.angle_beta   90.00
_cell.angle_gamma   90.00
#
_symmetry.space_group_name_H-M   'P 1'
#
loop_
_entity.id
_entity.type
_entity.pdbx_description
1 polymer ?
#
loop_
_entity_poly.entity_id
_entity_poly.type
_entity_poly.pdbx_seq_one_letter_code
_entity_poly.pdbx_strand_id
1 'polypeptide(L)'
;MSDIDRKRVLLAQHERIGALASMVRAAAGTVLSAEDPVSAPHREQLERAIEALVLGIEAHLDTEEGLIRPVLWRLGSWGRYRFDMLRAEHVQQRATLHALCSERSGIEPYRRARKAASLAEEIVRDMRVEERDLFAVVFPAAGTSSGTAGR
;
A
#
# COMPACT_ATOMS: atom_id res chain seq x y z
N MET A 1 13.22 -17.34 -7.98
CA MET A 1 13.34 -16.40 -6.84
C MET A 1 13.05 -17.14 -5.55
N SER A 2 13.88 -16.97 -4.52
CA SER A 2 13.64 -17.57 -3.20
C SER A 2 12.57 -16.79 -2.43
N ASP A 3 12.04 -17.39 -1.37
CA ASP A 3 11.07 -16.73 -0.49
C ASP A 3 11.70 -15.56 0.28
N ILE A 4 12.99 -15.67 0.61
CA ILE A 4 13.77 -14.58 1.20
C ILE A 4 13.92 -13.42 0.20
N ASP A 5 14.17 -13.72 -1.08
CA ASP A 5 14.27 -12.68 -2.10
C ASP A 5 12.92 -11.99 -2.34
N ARG A 6 11.81 -12.75 -2.37
CA ARG A 6 10.44 -12.18 -2.43
C ARG A 6 10.19 -11.22 -1.29
N LYS A 7 10.45 -11.64 -0.06
CA LYS A 7 10.30 -10.80 1.13
C LYS A 7 11.15 -9.54 1.05
N ARG A 8 12.41 -9.65 0.60
CA ARG A 8 13.30 -8.48 0.43
C ARG A 8 12.76 -7.49 -0.58
N VAL A 9 12.21 -7.96 -1.71
CA VAL A 9 11.58 -7.08 -2.72
C VAL A 9 10.39 -6.32 -2.13
N LEU A 10 9.49 -7.02 -1.42
CA LEU A 10 8.30 -6.39 -0.85
C LEU A 10 8.66 -5.37 0.24
N LEU A 11 9.60 -5.70 1.14
CA LEU A 11 10.07 -4.75 2.16
C LEU A 11 10.72 -3.50 1.55
N ALA A 12 11.51 -3.65 0.49
CA ALA A 12 12.08 -2.50 -0.22
C ALA A 12 10.98 -1.64 -0.89
N GLN A 13 9.90 -2.25 -1.38
CA GLN A 13 8.74 -1.51 -1.87
C GLN A 13 8.02 -0.77 -0.73
N HIS A 14 7.85 -1.39 0.44
CA HIS A 14 7.24 -0.76 1.60
C HIS A 14 8.04 0.46 2.08
N GLU A 15 9.36 0.36 2.13
CA GLU A 15 10.23 1.51 2.46
C GLU A 15 10.03 2.67 1.47
N ARG A 16 9.99 2.36 0.16
CA ARG A 16 9.74 3.36 -0.88
C ARG A 16 8.35 3.98 -0.75
N ILE A 17 7.32 3.19 -0.50
CA ILE A 17 5.96 3.67 -0.28
C ILE A 17 5.89 4.55 0.97
N GLY A 18 6.57 4.17 2.06
CA GLY A 18 6.67 4.97 3.26
C GLY A 18 7.29 6.36 3.01
N ALA A 19 8.29 6.44 2.13
CA ALA A 19 8.85 7.72 1.68
C ALA A 19 7.82 8.55 0.89
N LEU A 20 7.11 7.93 -0.06
CA LEU A 20 6.05 8.59 -0.84
C LEU A 20 4.90 9.09 0.04
N ALA A 21 4.44 8.27 0.99
CA ALA A 21 3.42 8.64 1.97
C ALA A 21 3.87 9.83 2.83
N SER A 22 5.14 9.87 3.22
CA SER A 22 5.72 11.01 3.93
C SER A 22 5.72 12.29 3.09
N MET A 23 6.01 12.18 1.78
CA MET A 23 5.93 13.33 0.85
C MET A 23 4.50 13.85 0.71
N VAL A 24 3.50 12.95 0.61
CA VAL A 24 2.08 13.34 0.58
C VAL A 24 1.68 14.06 1.85
N ARG A 25 2.05 13.53 3.03
CA ARG A 25 1.74 14.16 4.32
C ARG A 25 2.39 15.54 4.46
N ALA A 26 3.63 15.69 4.00
CA ALA A 26 4.31 16.99 3.99
C ALA A 26 3.59 18.00 3.10
N ALA A 27 3.27 17.64 1.85
CA ALA A 27 2.57 18.51 0.92
C ALA A 27 1.15 18.85 1.41
N ALA A 28 0.44 17.87 1.96
CA ALA A 28 -0.86 18.08 2.58
C ALA A 28 -0.76 19.04 3.77
N GLY A 29 0.27 18.90 4.63
CA GLY A 29 0.54 19.83 5.72
C GLY A 29 0.73 21.26 5.24
N THR A 30 1.51 21.47 4.18
CA THR A 30 1.70 22.79 3.56
C THR A 30 0.37 23.38 3.10
N VAL A 31 -0.50 22.60 2.45
CA VAL A 31 -1.83 23.07 2.03
C VAL A 31 -2.70 23.37 3.25
N LEU A 32 -2.71 22.51 4.27
CA LEU A 32 -3.52 22.68 5.47
C LEU A 32 -3.12 23.87 6.35
N SER A 33 -1.86 24.30 6.26
CA SER A 33 -1.34 25.47 6.99
C SER A 33 -1.29 26.75 6.13
N ALA A 34 -1.66 26.70 4.85
CA ALA A 34 -1.65 27.87 3.97
C ALA A 34 -2.85 28.79 4.24
N GLU A 35 -2.63 30.09 4.08
CA GLU A 35 -3.70 31.09 4.04
C GLU A 35 -4.62 30.86 2.82
N ASP A 36 -5.89 31.25 2.96
CA ASP A 36 -6.89 31.18 1.89
C ASP A 36 -6.78 32.43 0.99
N PRO A 37 -6.62 32.30 -0.34
CA PRO A 37 -6.57 31.07 -1.12
C PRO A 37 -5.20 30.39 -1.14
N VAL A 38 -5.23 29.05 -1.03
CA VAL A 38 -4.05 28.20 -1.19
C VAL A 38 -3.36 28.53 -2.51
N SER A 39 -2.04 28.74 -2.50
CA SER A 39 -1.29 29.07 -3.71
C SER A 39 -1.29 27.93 -4.74
N ALA A 40 -1.24 28.27 -6.04
CA ALA A 40 -1.17 27.26 -7.10
C ALA A 40 0.03 26.30 -6.94
N PRO A 41 1.25 26.76 -6.59
CA PRO A 41 2.39 25.86 -6.36
C PRO A 41 2.15 24.82 -5.26
N HIS A 42 1.49 25.18 -4.15
CA HIS A 42 1.19 24.23 -3.07
C HIS A 42 0.20 23.16 -3.53
N ARG A 43 -0.83 23.55 -4.30
CA ARG A 43 -1.78 22.60 -4.89
C ARG A 43 -1.09 21.63 -5.84
N GLU A 44 -0.26 22.13 -6.75
CA GLU A 44 0.47 21.28 -7.70
C GLU A 44 1.45 20.33 -7.01
N GLN A 45 2.10 20.77 -5.93
CA GLN A 45 2.99 19.92 -5.14
C GLN A 45 2.20 18.76 -4.50
N LEU A 46 1.02 19.05 -3.94
CA LEU A 46 0.12 18.02 -3.41
C LEU A 46 -0.31 17.04 -4.50
N GLU A 47 -0.72 17.52 -5.68
CA GLU A 47 -1.13 16.64 -6.79
C GLU A 47 0.00 15.71 -7.22
N ARG A 48 1.22 16.23 -7.42
CA ARG A 48 2.38 15.41 -7.80
C ARG A 48 2.72 14.37 -6.74
N ALA A 49 2.61 14.71 -5.46
CA ALA A 49 2.85 13.77 -4.38
C ALA A 49 1.78 12.65 -4.36
N ILE A 50 0.51 13.01 -4.54
CA ILE A 50 -0.60 12.04 -4.63
C ILE A 50 -0.40 11.11 -5.82
N GLU A 51 -0.13 11.65 -7.02
CA GLU A 51 0.09 10.87 -8.23
C GLU A 51 1.27 9.88 -8.05
N ALA A 52 2.37 10.34 -7.45
CA ALA A 52 3.53 9.48 -7.19
C ALA A 52 3.22 8.36 -6.19
N LEU A 53 2.45 8.64 -5.13
CA LEU A 53 2.03 7.62 -4.16
C LEU A 53 1.11 6.60 -4.83
N VAL A 54 0.09 7.05 -5.58
CA VAL A 54 -0.88 6.17 -6.26
C VAL A 54 -0.18 5.21 -7.21
N LEU A 55 0.70 5.72 -8.08
CA LEU A 55 1.48 4.87 -8.98
C LEU A 55 2.37 3.88 -8.22
N GLY A 56 2.95 4.31 -7.10
CA GLY A 56 3.75 3.45 -6.24
C GLY A 56 2.96 2.29 -5.64
N ILE A 57 1.73 2.57 -5.15
CA ILE A 57 0.85 1.54 -4.59
C ILE A 57 0.37 0.58 -5.67
N GLU A 58 -0.14 1.08 -6.81
CA GLU A 58 -0.63 0.21 -7.88
C GLU A 58 0.44 -0.79 -8.34
N ALA A 59 1.66 -0.31 -8.56
CA ALA A 59 2.78 -1.16 -8.93
C ALA A 59 3.16 -2.17 -7.82
N HIS A 60 3.02 -1.79 -6.55
CA HIS A 60 3.27 -2.67 -5.43
C HIS A 60 2.21 -3.77 -5.31
N LEU A 61 0.91 -3.44 -5.40
CA LEU A 61 -0.17 -4.42 -5.33
C LEU A 61 -0.03 -5.48 -6.44
N ASP A 62 0.32 -5.05 -7.65
CA ASP A 62 0.58 -5.97 -8.77
C ASP A 62 1.79 -6.88 -8.51
N THR A 63 2.86 -6.29 -7.95
CA THR A 63 4.06 -7.05 -7.58
C THR A 63 3.73 -8.07 -6.50
N GLU A 64 3.04 -7.64 -5.44
CA GLU A 64 2.67 -8.48 -4.31
C GLU A 64 1.80 -9.66 -4.75
N GLU A 65 0.73 -9.41 -5.52
CA GLU A 65 -0.11 -10.46 -6.07
C GLU A 65 0.71 -11.47 -6.88
N GLY A 66 1.67 -10.99 -7.67
CA GLY A 66 2.58 -11.83 -8.46
C GLY A 66 3.54 -12.67 -7.62
N LEU A 67 4.05 -12.11 -6.51
CA LEU A 67 5.05 -12.77 -5.66
C LEU A 67 4.43 -13.72 -4.63
N ILE A 68 3.28 -13.35 -4.05
CA ILE A 68 2.62 -14.11 -2.98
C ILE A 68 1.81 -15.28 -3.53
N ARG A 69 1.14 -15.14 -4.68
CA ARG A 69 0.34 -16.20 -5.30
C ARG A 69 1.04 -17.57 -5.35
N PRO A 70 2.26 -17.71 -5.91
CA PRO A 70 2.92 -19.02 -5.99
C PRO A 70 3.24 -19.60 -4.61
N VAL A 71 3.44 -18.76 -3.59
CA VAL A 71 3.69 -19.20 -2.22
C VAL A 71 2.41 -19.73 -1.59
N LEU A 72 1.32 -18.97 -1.66
CA LEU A 72 0.04 -19.38 -1.10
C LEU A 72 -0.52 -20.62 -1.78
N TRP A 73 -0.35 -20.79 -3.08
CA TRP A 73 -0.81 -22.00 -3.77
C TRP A 73 -0.17 -23.31 -3.27
N ARG A 74 1.02 -23.25 -2.66
CA ARG A 74 1.64 -24.43 -2.02
C ARG A 74 0.87 -24.89 -0.77
N LEU A 75 0.03 -24.03 -0.19
CA LEU A 75 -0.83 -24.33 0.96
C LEU A 75 -2.19 -24.93 0.57
N GLY A 76 -2.37 -25.31 -0.71
CA GLY A 76 -3.61 -25.94 -1.18
C GLY A 76 -4.81 -25.00 -1.25
N SER A 77 -6.00 -25.52 -0.99
CA SER A 77 -7.27 -24.77 -1.07
C SER A 77 -7.33 -23.59 -0.10
N TRP A 78 -6.79 -23.75 1.11
CA TRP A 78 -6.72 -22.68 2.10
C TRP A 78 -5.88 -21.49 1.63
N GLY A 79 -4.75 -21.77 0.99
CA GLY A 79 -3.91 -20.71 0.41
C GLY A 79 -4.59 -19.96 -0.74
N ARG A 80 -5.37 -20.67 -1.57
CA ARG A 80 -6.19 -20.04 -2.63
C ARG A 80 -7.23 -19.08 -2.04
N TYR A 81 -7.96 -19.51 -1.02
CA TYR A 81 -8.93 -18.67 -0.33
C TYR A 81 -8.29 -17.39 0.25
N ARG A 82 -7.14 -17.52 0.92
CA ARG A 82 -6.40 -16.34 1.43
C ARG A 82 -5.94 -15.40 0.33
N PHE A 83 -5.53 -15.95 -0.82
CA PHE A 83 -5.15 -15.11 -1.96
C PHE A 83 -6.34 -14.36 -2.54
N ASP A 84 -7.51 -14.99 -2.62
CA ASP A 84 -8.73 -14.34 -3.09
C ASP A 84 -9.19 -13.22 -2.14
N MET A 85 -9.05 -13.41 -0.83
CA MET A 85 -9.27 -12.35 0.16
C MET A 85 -8.33 -11.16 -0.05
N LEU A 86 -7.02 -11.43 -0.17
CA LEU A 86 -6.01 -10.38 -0.44
C LEU A 86 -6.37 -9.58 -1.70
N ARG A 87 -6.74 -10.26 -2.79
CA ARG A 87 -7.14 -9.58 -4.02
C ARG A 87 -8.40 -8.73 -3.85
N ALA A 88 -9.37 -9.19 -3.08
CA ALA A 88 -10.57 -8.40 -2.80
C ALA A 88 -10.24 -7.12 -2.03
N GLU A 89 -9.34 -7.21 -1.04
CA GLU A 89 -8.81 -6.05 -0.32
C GLU A 89 -8.08 -5.09 -1.27
N HIS A 90 -7.22 -5.61 -2.16
CA HIS A 90 -6.51 -4.79 -3.12
C HIS A 90 -7.42 -4.11 -4.15
N VAL A 91 -8.52 -4.77 -4.56
CA VAL A 91 -9.54 -4.15 -5.44
C VAL A 91 -10.15 -2.95 -4.74
N GLN A 92 -10.47 -3.07 -3.45
CA GLN A 92 -11.01 -1.96 -2.66
C GLN A 92 -9.99 -0.83 -2.50
N GLN A 93 -8.71 -1.15 -2.24
CA GLN A 93 -7.64 -0.15 -2.15
C GLN A 93 -7.45 0.61 -3.48
N ARG A 94 -7.42 -0.09 -4.62
CA ARG A 94 -7.37 0.53 -5.96
C ARG A 94 -8.55 1.46 -6.19
N ALA A 95 -9.76 1.06 -5.81
CA ALA A 95 -10.94 1.92 -5.93
C ALA A 95 -10.81 3.22 -5.10
N THR A 96 -10.29 3.13 -3.87
CA THR A 96 -10.02 4.30 -3.02
C THR A 96 -8.98 5.24 -3.64
N LEU A 97 -7.90 4.70 -4.21
CA LEU A 97 -6.86 5.48 -4.89
C LEU A 97 -7.41 6.20 -6.13
N HIS A 98 -8.16 5.48 -6.97
CA HIS A 98 -8.79 6.07 -8.16
C HIS A 98 -9.82 7.16 -7.80
N ALA A 99 -10.56 7.00 -6.71
CA ALA A 99 -11.47 8.04 -6.22
C ALA A 99 -10.70 9.31 -5.85
N LEU A 100 -9.57 9.19 -5.14
CA LEU A 100 -8.71 10.33 -4.81
C LEU A 100 -8.20 11.04 -6.07
N CYS A 101 -7.78 10.31 -7.11
CA CYS A 101 -7.32 10.89 -8.38
C CYS A 101 -8.45 11.54 -9.20
N SER A 102 -9.62 10.90 -9.27
CA SER A 102 -10.75 11.35 -10.11
C SER A 102 -11.39 12.65 -9.60
N GLU A 103 -11.28 12.91 -8.29
CA GLU A 103 -11.79 14.12 -7.63
C GLU A 103 -10.92 15.39 -7.88
N ARG A 104 -10.00 15.37 -8.85
CA ARG A 104 -9.03 16.46 -9.12
C ARG A 104 -9.68 17.79 -9.49
N SER A 105 -10.84 17.75 -10.15
CA SER A 105 -11.59 18.93 -10.56
C SER A 105 -12.85 19.08 -9.70
N GLY A 106 -12.82 19.96 -8.70
CA GLY A 106 -14.01 20.38 -7.96
C GLY A 106 -13.98 20.16 -6.45
N ILE A 107 -12.94 19.52 -5.91
CA ILE A 107 -12.74 19.47 -4.46
C ILE A 107 -11.91 20.65 -3.99
N GLU A 108 -12.41 21.29 -2.93
CA GLU A 108 -11.71 22.32 -2.18
C GLU A 108 -10.33 21.80 -1.69
N PRO A 109 -9.23 22.53 -1.96
CA PRO A 109 -7.85 22.11 -1.64
C PRO A 109 -7.63 21.54 -0.23
N TYR A 110 -8.22 22.13 0.82
CA TYR A 110 -8.06 21.63 2.20
C TYR A 110 -8.71 20.25 2.37
N ARG A 111 -9.91 20.04 1.82
CA ARG A 111 -10.57 18.71 1.87
C ARG A 111 -9.73 17.65 1.17
N ARG A 112 -9.13 17.97 0.03
CA ARG A 112 -8.26 17.05 -0.72
C ARG A 112 -6.99 16.73 0.07
N ALA A 113 -6.35 17.74 0.67
CA ALA A 113 -5.19 17.56 1.53
C ALA A 113 -5.48 16.65 2.73
N ARG A 114 -6.63 16.83 3.40
CA ARG A 114 -7.04 15.94 4.51
C ARG A 114 -7.20 14.49 4.06
N LYS A 115 -7.95 14.26 2.97
CA LYS A 115 -8.15 12.90 2.44
C LYS A 115 -6.82 12.24 2.08
N ALA A 116 -5.92 12.97 1.41
CA ALA A 116 -4.62 12.45 1.02
C ALA A 116 -3.73 12.11 2.22
N ALA A 117 -3.71 12.97 3.25
CA ALA A 117 -2.95 12.71 4.48
C ALA A 117 -3.48 11.47 5.24
N SER A 118 -4.80 11.35 5.39
CA SER A 118 -5.43 10.19 6.03
C SER A 118 -5.13 8.88 5.27
N LEU A 119 -5.27 8.89 3.94
CA LEU A 119 -4.97 7.72 3.12
C LEU A 119 -3.50 7.31 3.22
N ALA A 120 -2.57 8.27 3.22
CA ALA A 120 -1.15 8.00 3.37
C ALA A 120 -0.82 7.32 4.73
N GLU A 121 -1.52 7.70 5.80
CA GLU A 121 -1.38 7.06 7.12
C GLU A 121 -2.00 5.67 7.17
N GLU A 122 -3.13 5.47 6.49
CA GLU A 122 -3.77 4.17 6.34
C GLU A 122 -2.88 3.17 5.62
N ILE A 123 -2.34 3.55 4.46
CA ILE A 123 -1.40 2.73 3.69
C ILE A 123 -0.20 2.29 4.54
N VAL A 124 0.42 3.20 5.29
CA VAL A 124 1.57 2.86 6.14
C VAL A 124 1.20 1.92 7.27
N ARG A 125 -0.04 2.02 7.78
CA ARG A 125 -0.55 1.10 8.80
C ARG A 125 -0.77 -0.29 8.22
N ASP A 126 -1.38 -0.37 7.05
CA ASP A 126 -1.69 -1.63 6.36
C ASP A 126 -0.41 -2.40 6.06
N MET A 127 0.63 -1.74 5.50
CA MET A 127 1.94 -2.37 5.26
C MET A 127 2.56 -2.97 6.52
N ARG A 128 2.41 -2.32 7.68
CA ARG A 128 2.92 -2.86 8.96
C ARG A 128 2.13 -4.08 9.43
N VAL A 129 0.83 -4.10 9.15
CA VAL A 129 -0.03 -5.25 9.44
C VAL A 129 0.34 -6.41 8.52
N GLU A 130 0.54 -6.17 7.22
CA GLU A 130 0.99 -7.17 6.25
C GLU A 130 2.36 -7.76 6.63
N GLU A 131 3.33 -6.92 6.99
CA GLU A 131 4.66 -7.35 7.43
C GLU A 131 4.59 -8.24 8.67
N ARG A 132 3.69 -7.95 9.60
CA ARG A 132 3.50 -8.71 10.84
C ARG A 132 2.75 -10.01 10.60
N ASP A 133 1.63 -9.95 9.89
CA ASP A 133 0.64 -11.03 9.85
C ASP A 133 0.79 -11.89 8.59
N LEU A 134 0.91 -11.26 7.42
CA LEU A 134 0.99 -11.96 6.15
C LEU A 134 2.40 -12.52 5.92
N PHE A 135 3.45 -11.71 6.09
CA PHE A 135 4.81 -12.16 5.81
C PHE A 135 5.29 -13.23 6.80
N ALA A 136 4.76 -13.25 8.04
CA ALA A 136 5.05 -14.32 8.99
C ALA A 136 4.53 -15.69 8.52
N VAL A 137 3.40 -15.71 7.81
CA VAL A 137 2.76 -16.92 7.29
C VAL A 137 3.36 -17.34 5.95
N VAL A 138 3.61 -16.36 5.07
CA VAL A 138 4.03 -16.58 3.68
C VAL A 138 5.54 -16.81 3.59
N PHE A 139 6.33 -16.16 4.45
CA PHE A 139 7.79 -16.26 4.47
C PHE A 139 8.29 -16.65 5.87
N PRO A 140 8.00 -17.89 6.33
CA PRO A 140 8.43 -18.35 7.64
C PRO A 140 9.96 -18.29 7.74
N ALA A 141 10.45 -17.90 8.92
CA ALA A 141 11.87 -18.02 9.23
C ALA A 141 12.31 -19.47 9.03
N ALA A 142 13.48 -19.68 8.42
CA ALA A 142 14.03 -21.01 8.19
C ALA A 142 14.07 -21.79 9.52
N GLY A 143 13.22 -22.82 9.65
CA GLY A 143 13.13 -23.67 10.84
C GLY A 143 11.73 -23.96 11.38
N THR A 144 10.68 -23.25 10.95
CA THR A 144 9.29 -23.52 11.40
C THR A 144 8.50 -24.40 10.41
N SER A 145 9.09 -25.52 9.97
CA SER A 145 8.26 -26.60 9.44
C SER A 145 7.52 -27.24 10.61
N SER A 146 6.30 -26.77 10.89
CA SER A 146 5.38 -27.51 11.75
C SER A 146 5.04 -28.81 11.03
N GLY A 147 5.78 -29.87 11.36
CA GLY A 147 5.52 -31.22 10.91
C GLY A 147 4.17 -31.65 11.47
N THR A 148 3.15 -31.66 10.62
CA THR A 148 1.92 -32.41 10.89
C THR A 148 2.18 -33.85 10.45
N ALA A 149 2.88 -34.58 11.31
CA ALA A 149 2.68 -36.01 11.42
C ALA A 149 1.37 -36.21 12.19
N GLY A 150 0.33 -36.69 11.51
CA GLY A 150 -0.94 -37.06 12.11
C GLY A 150 -1.53 -38.20 11.29
N ARG A 151 -1.28 -39.42 11.77
CA ARG A 151 -1.93 -40.66 11.34
C ARG A 151 -3.39 -40.67 11.76
#